data_AF-A0A7K4NQ00-F1
#
_entry.id   AF-A0A7K4NQ00-F1
#
_cell.length_a   1.000
_cell.length_b   1.000
_cell.length_c   1.000
_cell.angle_alpha   90.00
_cell.angle_beta   90.00
_cell.angle_gamma   90.00
#
_symmetry.space_group_name_H-M   'P 1'
#
loop_
_entity.id
_entity.type
_entity.pdbx_description
1 polymer ?
#
loop_
_entity_poly.entity_id
_entity_poly.type
_entity_poly.pdbx_seq_one_letter_code
_entity_poly.pdbx_strand_id
1 'polypeptide(L)'
;MRSRLTYVPIDVADQFNDFIIKREEQVLDAVKARTRDYSTLSLLKLLYQLRNNSMTFSDLYNKSKIRMKKSFLNYLHLCLNYKFITKKPVGPNVIYSITENGSTMLDLFMKNHD
;
A
#
# COMPACT_ATOMS: atom_id res chain seq x y z
N MET A 1 8.61 -9.36 1.07
CA MET A 1 8.53 -8.81 -0.30
C MET A 1 9.89 -8.97 -0.94
N ARG A 2 9.94 -9.50 -2.17
CA ARG A 2 11.17 -9.59 -2.95
C ARG A 2 11.56 -8.16 -3.33
N SER A 3 12.83 -7.82 -3.16
CA SER A 3 13.36 -6.54 -3.63
C SER A 3 13.98 -6.75 -5.00
N ARG A 4 13.64 -5.92 -5.98
CA ARG A 4 14.19 -6.00 -7.33
C ARG A 4 15.16 -4.84 -7.55
N LEU A 5 16.27 -5.12 -8.24
CA LEU A 5 17.15 -4.08 -8.75
C LEU A 5 16.58 -3.60 -10.08
N THR A 6 16.41 -2.29 -10.22
CA THR A 6 15.91 -1.68 -11.46
C THR A 6 16.48 -0.27 -11.63
N TYR A 7 16.40 0.26 -12.84
CA TYR A 7 16.61 1.67 -13.11
C TYR A 7 15.25 2.38 -13.07
N VAL A 8 15.18 3.52 -12.40
CA VAL A 8 13.96 4.33 -12.24
C VAL A 8 14.29 5.75 -12.68
N PRO A 9 13.51 6.38 -13.57
CA PRO A 9 13.68 7.80 -13.89
C PRO A 9 13.74 8.66 -12.62
N ILE A 10 14.59 9.69 -12.59
CA ILE A 10 14.85 10.48 -11.37
C ILE A 10 13.57 11.08 -10.81
N ASP A 11 12.74 11.69 -11.67
CA ASP A 11 11.46 12.30 -11.30
C ASP A 11 10.47 11.27 -10.72
N VAL A 12 10.42 10.07 -11.29
CA VAL A 12 9.61 8.96 -10.77
C VAL A 12 10.16 8.49 -9.42
N ALA A 13 11.48 8.36 -9.27
CA ALA A 13 12.08 7.96 -8.00
C ALA A 13 11.78 8.97 -6.89
N ASP A 14 11.79 10.28 -7.21
CA ASP A 14 11.47 11.36 -6.30
C ASP A 14 9.99 11.38 -5.92
N GLN A 15 9.10 11.26 -6.90
CA GLN A 15 7.66 11.23 -6.67
C GLN A 15 7.21 9.98 -5.89
N PHE A 16 7.84 8.82 -6.15
CA PHE A 16 7.42 7.51 -5.62
C PHE A 16 8.46 6.90 -4.67
N ASN A 17 9.13 7.72 -3.86
CA ASN A 17 10.21 7.27 -2.97
C ASN A 17 9.79 6.19 -1.96
N ASP A 18 8.51 6.09 -1.60
CA ASP A 18 7.96 5.02 -0.74
C ASP A 18 8.14 3.60 -1.33
N PHE A 19 8.30 3.51 -2.65
CA PHE A 19 8.60 2.27 -3.36
C PHE A 19 10.10 1.97 -3.42
N ILE A 20 10.95 2.90 -3.01
CA ILE A 20 12.41 2.75 -3.04
C ILE A 20 12.91 2.28 -1.66
N ILE A 21 13.59 1.15 -1.63
CA ILE A 21 14.27 0.63 -0.42
C ILE A 21 15.64 1.26 -0.29
N LYS A 22 16.37 1.35 -1.40
CA LYS A 22 17.70 1.93 -1.45
C LYS A 22 17.92 2.56 -2.83
N ARG A 23 18.30 3.83 -2.84
CA ARG A 23 18.87 4.49 -4.03
C ARG A 23 20.37 4.19 -4.04
N GLU A 24 20.88 3.77 -5.18
CA GLU A 24 22.31 3.51 -5.39
C GLU A 24 22.89 4.63 -6.25
N GLU A 25 23.55 4.28 -7.35
CA GLU A 25 24.15 5.23 -8.29
C GLU A 25 23.09 5.85 -9.22
N GLN A 26 23.27 7.13 -9.54
CA GLN A 26 22.58 7.78 -10.65
C GLN A 26 23.36 7.49 -11.94
N VAL A 27 22.66 7.02 -12.97
CA VAL A 27 23.19 6.75 -14.30
C VAL A 27 22.34 7.53 -15.29
N LEU A 28 22.91 8.59 -15.88
CA LEU A 28 22.20 9.52 -16.77
C LEU A 28 20.97 10.13 -16.06
N ASP A 29 19.78 9.94 -16.65
CA ASP A 29 18.47 10.41 -16.22
C ASP A 29 17.71 9.41 -15.33
N ALA A 30 18.38 8.32 -14.91
CA ALA A 30 17.81 7.30 -14.05
C ALA A 30 18.66 7.04 -12.80
N VAL A 31 18.02 6.58 -11.73
CA VAL A 31 18.68 6.04 -10.54
C VAL A 31 18.57 4.53 -10.53
N LYS A 32 19.70 3.87 -10.30
CA LYS A 32 19.71 2.46 -9.94
C LYS A 32 19.16 2.34 -8.53
N ALA A 33 18.08 1.59 -8.38
CA ALA A 33 17.38 1.48 -7.12
C ALA A 33 16.97 0.05 -6.82
N ARG A 34 17.04 -0.29 -5.53
CA ARG A 34 16.36 -1.46 -4.99
C ARG A 34 14.94 -1.06 -4.63
N THR A 35 13.95 -1.63 -5.30
CA THR A 35 12.54 -1.28 -5.11
C THR A 35 11.80 -2.31 -4.26
N ARG A 36 10.67 -1.88 -3.71
CA ARG A 36 9.70 -2.70 -3.01
C ARG A 36 8.53 -2.99 -3.96
N ASP A 37 8.36 -4.26 -4.31
CA ASP A 37 7.29 -4.66 -5.23
C ASP A 37 5.97 -4.90 -4.49
N TYR A 38 5.03 -3.96 -4.64
CA TYR A 38 3.67 -4.09 -4.14
C TYR A 38 2.79 -4.77 -5.19
N SER A 39 2.35 -6.00 -4.91
CA SER A 39 1.28 -6.65 -5.67
C SER A 39 -0.02 -5.85 -5.59
N THR A 40 -0.56 -5.43 -6.74
CA THR A 40 -1.87 -4.79 -6.87
C THR A 40 -2.97 -5.62 -6.20
N LEU A 41 -3.00 -6.93 -6.43
CA LEU A 41 -4.00 -7.81 -5.81
C LEU A 41 -3.96 -7.75 -4.28
N SER A 42 -2.78 -7.68 -3.67
CA SER A 42 -2.68 -7.59 -2.20
C SER A 42 -3.13 -6.23 -1.67
N LEU A 43 -2.88 -5.14 -2.41
CA LEU A 43 -3.42 -3.83 -2.11
C LEU A 43 -4.96 -3.84 -2.19
N LEU A 44 -5.52 -4.36 -3.28
CA LEU A 44 -6.96 -4.49 -3.48
C LEU A 44 -7.61 -5.35 -2.40
N LYS A 45 -7.00 -6.48 -2.02
CA LYS A 45 -7.49 -7.31 -0.90
C LYS A 45 -7.62 -6.51 0.39
N LEU A 46 -6.64 -5.66 0.72
CA LEU A 46 -6.68 -4.84 1.93
C LEU A 46 -7.79 -3.79 1.87
N LEU A 47 -7.86 -3.03 0.76
CA LEU A 47 -8.89 -2.00 0.57
C LEU A 47 -10.30 -2.60 0.54
N TYR A 48 -10.48 -3.73 -0.13
CA TYR A 48 -11.77 -4.42 -0.24
C TYR A 48 -12.31 -4.86 1.12
N GLN A 49 -11.46 -5.29 2.06
CA GLN A 49 -11.90 -5.62 3.42
C GLN A 49 -12.43 -4.39 4.20
N LEU A 50 -11.99 -3.19 3.83
CA LEU A 50 -12.39 -1.93 4.48
C LEU A 50 -13.53 -1.22 3.77
N ARG A 51 -13.96 -1.67 2.58
CA ARG A 51 -14.95 -0.99 1.72
C ARG A 51 -16.24 -0.62 2.45
N ASN A 52 -16.77 -1.55 3.24
CA ASN A 52 -18.07 -1.39 3.91
C ASN A 52 -17.97 -1.36 5.43
N ASN A 53 -16.78 -1.61 6.02
CA ASN A 53 -16.63 -1.73 7.46
C ASN A 53 -15.26 -1.24 7.92
N SER A 54 -15.25 -0.49 9.01
CA SER A 54 -14.03 -0.15 9.74
C SER A 54 -13.61 -1.31 10.65
N MET A 55 -12.31 -1.55 10.79
CA MET A 55 -11.79 -2.77 11.42
C MET A 55 -10.57 -2.51 12.30
N THR A 56 -10.36 -3.36 13.31
CA THR A 56 -9.12 -3.31 14.10
C THR A 56 -7.91 -3.78 13.27
N PHE A 57 -6.69 -3.51 13.76
CA PHE A 57 -5.47 -4.06 13.17
C PHE A 57 -5.53 -5.59 13.01
N SER A 58 -5.91 -6.29 14.07
CA SER A 58 -5.92 -7.76 14.11
C SER A 58 -6.92 -8.34 13.11
N ASP A 59 -8.13 -7.75 13.04
CA ASP A 59 -9.15 -8.20 12.11
C ASP A 59 -8.73 -7.94 10.65
N LEU A 60 -8.21 -6.75 10.37
CA LEU A 60 -7.74 -6.40 9.03
C LEU A 60 -6.59 -7.30 8.58
N TYR A 61 -5.64 -7.60 9.47
CA TYR A 61 -4.55 -8.54 9.20
C TYR A 61 -5.10 -9.94 8.87
N ASN A 62 -6.00 -10.46 9.71
CA ASN A 62 -6.58 -11.79 9.57
C ASN A 62 -7.46 -11.94 8.32
N LYS A 63 -8.27 -10.92 8.00
CA LYS A 63 -9.19 -10.94 6.86
C LYS A 63 -8.52 -10.65 5.52
N SER A 64 -7.47 -9.82 5.49
CA SER A 64 -6.71 -9.55 4.27
C SER A 64 -5.99 -10.80 3.73
N LYS A 65 -5.77 -11.83 4.57
CA LYS A 65 -5.03 -13.05 4.22
C LYS A 65 -3.65 -12.75 3.62
N ILE A 66 -3.01 -11.65 4.02
CA ILE A 66 -1.62 -11.37 3.68
C ILE A 66 -0.75 -12.14 4.67
N ARG A 67 -0.25 -13.31 4.23
CA ARG A 67 0.42 -14.29 5.10
C ARG A 67 1.50 -13.69 6.00
N MET A 68 2.38 -12.86 5.46
CA MET A 68 3.53 -12.32 6.19
C MET A 68 3.18 -10.99 6.86
N LYS A 69 3.28 -10.90 8.20
CA LYS A 69 3.04 -9.66 8.97
C LYS A 69 3.85 -8.47 8.46
N LYS A 70 5.13 -8.67 8.13
CA LYS A 70 5.97 -7.62 7.54
C LYS A 70 5.44 -7.10 6.20
N SER A 71 4.93 -7.99 5.35
CA SER A 71 4.30 -7.58 4.09
C SER A 71 3.02 -6.81 4.37
N PHE A 72 2.16 -7.30 5.26
CA PHE A 72 0.93 -6.61 5.65
C PHE A 72 1.21 -5.19 6.15
N LEU A 73 2.20 -5.02 7.04
CA LEU A 73 2.61 -3.71 7.53
C LEU A 73 3.06 -2.79 6.39
N ASN A 74 3.83 -3.28 5.43
CA ASN A 74 4.24 -2.47 4.27
C ASN A 74 3.03 -1.98 3.46
N TYR A 75 2.02 -2.84 3.25
CA TYR A 75 0.79 -2.43 2.55
C TYR A 75 -0.02 -1.44 3.38
N LEU A 76 -0.13 -1.66 4.69
CA LEU A 76 -0.84 -0.78 5.59
C LEU A 76 -0.22 0.62 5.62
N HIS A 77 1.11 0.71 5.68
CA HIS A 77 1.83 1.98 5.61
C HIS A 77 1.66 2.67 4.26
N LEU A 78 1.75 1.92 3.15
CA LEU A 78 1.48 2.48 1.82
C LEU A 78 0.07 3.10 1.76
N CYS A 79 -0.95 2.36 2.19
CA CYS A 79 -2.33 2.86 2.18
C CYS A 79 -2.52 4.10 3.07
N LEU A 80 -1.80 4.21 4.19
CA LEU A 80 -1.84 5.40 5.05
C LEU A 80 -1.14 6.59 4.41
N ASN A 81 0.05 6.40 3.84
CA ASN A 81 0.84 7.46 3.19
C ASN A 81 0.08 8.07 2.00
N TYR A 82 -0.54 7.22 1.18
CA TYR A 82 -1.34 7.64 0.02
C TYR A 82 -2.77 8.05 0.39
N LYS A 83 -3.09 8.10 1.69
CA LYS A 83 -4.42 8.45 2.22
C LYS A 83 -5.54 7.60 1.62
N PHE A 84 -5.29 6.34 1.27
CA PHE A 84 -6.35 5.40 0.88
C PHE A 84 -7.15 4.93 2.09
N ILE A 85 -6.49 4.83 3.24
CA ILE A 85 -7.13 4.48 4.51
C ILE A 85 -6.77 5.52 5.57
N THR A 86 -7.62 5.62 6.59
CA THR A 86 -7.35 6.40 7.80
C THR A 86 -7.35 5.48 9.01
N LYS A 87 -6.81 5.97 10.13
CA LYS A 87 -6.84 5.27 11.41
C LYS A 87 -7.26 6.20 12.53
N LYS A 88 -8.07 5.70 13.46
CA LYS A 88 -8.49 6.43 14.67
C LYS A 88 -8.23 5.58 15.92
N PRO A 89 -7.63 6.15 16.97
CA PRO A 89 -7.52 5.45 18.26
C PRO A 89 -8.91 5.36 18.90
N VAL A 90 -9.27 4.18 19.40
CA VAL A 90 -10.51 3.92 20.13
C VAL A 90 -10.17 3.03 21.32
N GLY A 91 -10.02 3.66 22.49
CA GLY A 91 -9.51 2.99 23.70
C GLY A 91 -8.10 2.42 23.46
N PRO A 92 -7.84 1.15 23.81
CA PRO A 92 -6.54 0.51 23.57
C PRO A 92 -6.33 0.09 22.10
N ASN A 93 -7.35 0.22 21.25
CA ASN A 93 -7.33 -0.27 19.87
C ASN A 93 -7.16 0.86 18.85
N VAL A 94 -6.76 0.48 17.64
CA VAL A 94 -6.75 1.35 16.47
C VAL A 94 -7.72 0.79 15.44
N ILE A 95 -8.67 1.62 15.02
CA ILE A 95 -9.65 1.29 14.00
C ILE A 95 -9.22 1.91 12.67
N TYR A 96 -9.15 1.10 11.63
CA TYR A 96 -8.86 1.49 10.25
C TYR A 96 -10.16 1.59 9.45
N SER A 97 -10.26 2.61 8.61
CA SER A 97 -11.40 2.83 7.71
C SER A 97 -10.89 3.23 6.33
N ILE A 98 -11.64 2.87 5.27
CA ILE A 98 -11.36 3.37 3.93
C ILE A 98 -11.73 4.86 3.84
N THR A 99 -10.99 5.59 3.01
CA THR A 99 -11.29 7.00 2.67
C THR A 99 -11.94 7.05 1.29
N GLU A 100 -12.38 8.24 0.86
CA GLU A 100 -12.84 8.46 -0.52
C GLU A 100 -11.78 8.07 -1.55
N ASN A 101 -10.52 8.53 -1.40
CA ASN A 101 -9.42 8.16 -2.29
C ASN A 101 -9.21 6.64 -2.37
N GLY A 102 -9.34 5.95 -1.24
CA GLY A 102 -9.22 4.50 -1.18
C GLY A 102 -10.36 3.80 -1.89
N SER A 103 -11.59 4.30 -1.74
CA SER A 103 -12.76 3.79 -2.44
C SER A 103 -12.62 4.02 -3.95
N THR A 104 -12.27 5.22 -4.39
CA THR A 104 -12.00 5.53 -5.80
C THR A 104 -10.93 4.59 -6.38
N MET A 105 -9.80 4.41 -5.67
CA MET A 105 -8.74 3.49 -6.10
C MET A 105 -9.24 2.04 -6.23
N LEU A 106 -10.09 1.58 -5.30
CA LEU A 106 -10.66 0.24 -5.35
C LEU A 106 -11.64 0.11 -6.53
N ASP A 107 -12.51 1.10 -6.71
CA ASP A 107 -13.55 1.14 -7.72
C ASP A 107 -12.96 1.13 -9.15
N LEU A 108 -11.81 1.78 -9.38
CA LEU A 108 -11.08 1.70 -10.66
C LEU A 108 -10.73 0.28 -11.12
N PHE A 109 -10.68 -0.69 -10.20
CA PHE A 109 -10.40 -2.10 -10.50
C PHE A 109 -11.63 -3.00 -10.40
N MET A 110 -12.77 -2.49 -9.93
CA MET A 110 -14.01 -3.26 -9.85
C MET A 110 -14.67 -3.32 -11.23
N LYS A 111 -14.95 -4.55 -11.70
CA LYS A 111 -15.53 -4.77 -13.04
C LYS A 111 -17.06 -4.70 -13.08
N ASN A 112 -17.71 -4.63 -11.91
CA ASN A 112 -19.16 -4.58 -11.78
C ASN A 112 -19.51 -3.32 -10.98
N HIS A 113 -19.69 -2.23 -11.70
CA HIS A 113 -20.57 -1.16 -11.26
C HIS A 113 -21.96 -1.61 -11.70
N ASP A 114 -22.83 -2.01 -10.77
CA ASP A 114 -24.24 -2.09 -11.11
C ASP A 114 -24.73 -0.71 -11.56
#